data_AF-D5RL08-F1
#
_entry.id   AF-D5RL08-F1
#
_cell.length_a   1.000
_cell.length_b   1.000
_cell.length_c   1.000
_cell.angle_alpha   90.00
_cell.angle_beta   90.00
_cell.angle_gamma   90.00
#
_symmetry.space_group_name_H-M   'P 1'
#
loop_
_entity.id
_entity.type
_entity.pdbx_description
1 polymer ?
#
loop_
_entity_poly.entity_id
_entity_poly.type
_entity_poly.pdbx_seq_one_letter_code
_entity_poly.pdbx_strand_id
1 'polypeptide(L)'
;MCEPALAARLTAAEIAALTTGLRALEGAWSVFPHVDAEGAVTLMLTPAAWEGTEAALLVQREVAGLCVLLSEGDDITCLGCVAEPDAALALLARAAGQHQRHAA
;
A
#
# COMPACT_ATOMS: atom_id res chain seq x y z
N MET A 1 -10.18 20.34 26.16
CA MET A 1 -9.48 20.20 24.87
C MET A 1 -9.43 18.73 24.57
N CYS A 2 -10.13 18.26 23.54
CA CYS A 2 -9.96 16.88 23.07
C CYS A 2 -8.61 16.81 22.39
N GLU A 3 -7.71 15.95 22.88
CA GLU A 3 -6.49 15.62 22.16
C GLU A 3 -6.90 15.06 20.78
N PRO A 4 -6.30 15.52 19.66
CA PRO A 4 -6.54 14.86 18.40
C PRO A 4 -6.08 13.42 18.56
N ALA A 5 -7.00 12.47 18.38
CA ALA A 5 -6.63 11.06 18.29
C ALA A 5 -5.51 10.98 17.27
N LEU A 6 -4.30 10.61 17.72
CA LEU A 6 -3.12 10.53 16.88
C LEU A 6 -3.51 9.65 15.69
N ALA A 7 -3.70 10.25 14.51
CA ALA A 7 -4.05 9.51 13.30
C ALA A 7 -3.08 8.35 13.18
N ALA A 8 -3.56 7.13 12.95
CA ALA A 8 -2.68 5.97 12.94
C ALA A 8 -1.65 6.16 11.79
N ARG A 9 -0.35 6.14 12.12
CA ARG A 9 0.72 6.43 11.14
C ARG A 9 1.56 5.20 10.87
N LEU A 10 2.01 5.04 9.64
CA LEU A 10 3.09 4.10 9.36
C LEU A 10 4.33 4.54 10.12
N THR A 11 4.90 3.60 10.85
CA THR A 11 6.18 3.79 11.52
C THR A 11 7.33 3.67 10.52
N ALA A 12 8.48 4.26 10.85
CA ALA A 12 9.68 4.12 10.02
C ALA A 12 10.09 2.64 9.83
N ALA A 13 9.87 1.79 10.85
CA ALA A 13 10.13 0.37 10.77
C ALA A 13 9.21 -0.35 9.77
N GLU A 14 7.91 -0.01 9.77
CA GLU A 14 6.95 -0.56 8.80
C GLU A 14 7.27 -0.10 7.38
N ILE A 15 7.60 1.18 7.18
CA ILE A 15 8.01 1.70 5.86
C ILE A 15 9.25 0.97 5.37
N ALA A 16 10.26 0.77 6.23
CA ALA A 16 11.47 0.03 5.90
C ALA A 16 11.16 -1.44 5.54
N ALA A 17 10.35 -2.12 6.35
CA ALA A 17 9.96 -3.51 6.09
C ALA A 17 9.20 -3.67 4.77
N LEU A 18 8.21 -2.80 4.52
CA LEU A 18 7.43 -2.81 3.28
C LEU A 18 8.30 -2.51 2.06
N THR A 19 9.15 -1.47 2.12
CA THR A 19 10.03 -1.10 1.00
C THR A 19 11.09 -2.17 0.69
N THR A 20 11.68 -2.79 1.71
CA THR A 20 12.61 -3.91 1.53
C THR A 20 11.89 -5.15 1.00
N GLY A 21 10.74 -5.49 1.56
CA GLY A 21 9.97 -6.66 1.15
C GLY A 21 9.46 -6.56 -0.29
N LEU A 22 9.00 -5.38 -0.72
CA LEU A 22 8.60 -5.12 -2.11
C LEU A 22 9.73 -5.38 -3.10
N ARG A 23 10.97 -5.03 -2.76
CA ARG A 23 12.14 -5.30 -3.61
C ARG A 23 12.46 -6.80 -3.73
N ALA A 24 11.94 -7.62 -2.83
CA ALA A 24 12.08 -9.08 -2.86
C ALA A 24 10.92 -9.77 -3.62
N LEU A 25 9.84 -9.03 -3.93
CA LEU A 25 8.77 -9.54 -4.79
C LEU A 25 9.24 -9.60 -6.25
N GLU A 26 8.57 -10.43 -7.04
CA GLU A 26 8.82 -10.52 -8.47
C GLU A 26 8.45 -9.21 -9.19
N GLY A 27 9.27 -8.85 -10.19
CA GLY A 27 9.10 -7.63 -10.98
C GLY A 27 9.67 -6.39 -10.32
N ALA A 28 9.76 -5.30 -11.10
CA ALA A 28 10.12 -4.00 -10.58
C ALA A 28 8.90 -3.34 -9.92
N TRP A 29 9.13 -2.59 -8.84
CA TRP A 29 8.12 -1.84 -8.11
C TRP A 29 8.59 -0.41 -7.91
N SER A 30 7.71 0.53 -8.23
CA SER A 30 7.86 1.93 -7.87
C SER A 30 7.18 2.18 -6.53
N VAL A 31 7.85 2.94 -5.66
CA VAL A 31 7.35 3.26 -4.31
C VAL A 31 7.39 4.77 -4.12
N PHE A 32 6.23 5.36 -3.88
CA PHE A 32 6.06 6.79 -3.67
C PHE A 32 5.41 7.05 -2.31
N PRO A 33 6.16 7.55 -1.32
CA PRO A 33 5.58 7.96 -0.06
C PRO A 33 4.85 9.29 -0.23
N HIS A 34 3.61 9.35 0.23
CA HIS A 34 2.83 10.57 0.40
C HIS A 34 2.65 10.86 1.89
N VAL A 35 2.80 12.12 2.28
CA VAL A 35 2.61 12.59 3.66
C VAL A 35 1.54 13.67 3.64
N ASP A 36 0.48 13.49 4.43
CA ASP A 36 -0.60 14.47 4.52
C ASP A 36 -0.27 15.61 5.51
N ALA A 37 -1.20 16.56 5.63
CA ALA A 37 -1.06 17.70 6.54
C ALA A 37 -0.99 17.32 8.03
N GLU A 38 -1.49 16.13 8.39
CA GLU A 38 -1.46 15.59 9.75
C GLU A 38 -0.23 14.69 9.99
N GLY A 39 0.63 14.51 8.97
CA GLY A 39 1.80 13.67 9.04
C GLY A 39 1.52 12.16 8.90
N ALA A 40 0.30 11.76 8.53
CA ALA A 40 0.03 10.38 8.16
C ALA A 40 0.72 10.05 6.83
N VAL A 41 1.25 8.84 6.74
CA VAL A 41 2.02 8.38 5.57
C VAL A 41 1.22 7.31 4.85
N THR A 42 1.01 7.52 3.56
CA THR A 42 0.48 6.53 2.62
C THR A 42 1.55 6.17 1.62
N LEU A 43 1.83 4.89 1.44
CA LEU A 43 2.73 4.41 0.40
C LEU A 43 1.92 4.07 -0.84
N MET A 44 2.17 4.78 -1.94
CA MET A 44 1.66 4.42 -3.26
C MET A 44 2.67 3.52 -3.96
N LEU A 45 2.21 2.36 -4.42
CA LEU A 45 3.01 1.26 -4.91
C LEU A 45 2.53 0.88 -6.31
N THR A 46 3.43 0.87 -7.28
CA THR A 46 3.08 0.57 -8.67
C THR A 46 4.00 -0.52 -9.20
N PRO A 47 3.49 -1.73 -9.45
CA PRO A 47 4.23 -2.75 -10.19
C PRO A 47 4.56 -2.24 -11.60
N ALA A 48 5.78 -2.46 -12.09
CA ALA A 48 6.18 -2.06 -13.43
C ALA A 48 5.31 -2.71 -14.52
N ALA A 49 4.78 -3.90 -14.25
CA ALA A 49 3.84 -4.56 -15.16
C ALA A 49 2.47 -3.86 -15.29
N TRP A 50 2.20 -2.83 -14.49
CA TRP A 50 1.01 -1.99 -14.57
C TRP A 50 1.32 -0.63 -15.23
N GLU A 51 2.51 -0.46 -15.82
CA GLU A 51 2.85 0.76 -16.56
C GLU A 51 1.83 1.03 -17.67
N GLY A 52 1.32 2.27 -17.72
CA GLY A 52 0.27 2.68 -18.65
C GLY A 52 -1.16 2.34 -18.22
N THR A 53 -1.35 1.75 -17.03
CA THR A 53 -2.68 1.58 -16.42
C THR A 53 -2.94 2.68 -15.39
N GLU A 54 -4.21 3.03 -15.18
CA GLU A 54 -4.65 3.95 -14.13
C GLU A 54 -4.83 3.22 -12.79
N ALA A 55 -3.90 2.33 -12.43
CA ALA A 55 -3.99 1.49 -11.23
C ALA A 55 -2.75 1.63 -10.32
N ALA A 56 -2.97 1.66 -9.01
CA ALA A 56 -1.92 1.64 -8.00
C ALA A 56 -2.39 0.90 -6.75
N LEU A 57 -1.46 0.29 -6.02
CA LEU A 57 -1.71 -0.23 -4.69
C LEU A 57 -1.33 0.82 -3.66
N LEU A 58 -2.14 0.97 -2.62
CA LEU A 58 -1.85 1.89 -1.52
C LEU A 58 -1.69 1.09 -0.23
N VAL A 59 -0.76 1.51 0.63
CA VAL A 59 -0.65 1.03 2.00
C VAL A 59 -0.67 2.20 2.96
N GLN A 60 -1.58 2.13 3.94
CA GLN A 60 -1.66 3.12 5.01
C GLN A 60 -1.90 2.43 6.35
N ARG A 61 -1.59 3.12 7.44
CA ARG A 61 -1.89 2.63 8.78
C ARG A 61 -3.29 3.08 9.17
N GLU A 62 -4.09 2.13 9.61
CA GLU A 62 -5.41 2.33 10.22
C GLU A 62 -5.41 1.81 11.66
N VAL A 63 -6.48 2.10 12.40
CA VAL A 63 -6.67 1.56 13.76
C VAL A 63 -6.65 0.03 13.76
N ALA A 64 -7.13 -0.60 12.69
CA ALA A 64 -7.17 -2.06 12.53
C ALA A 64 -5.84 -2.69 12.06
N GLY A 65 -4.82 -1.90 11.71
CA GLY A 65 -3.53 -2.36 11.20
C GLY A 65 -3.12 -1.69 9.88
N LEU A 66 -2.24 -2.32 9.13
CA LEU A 66 -1.83 -1.93 7.78
C LEU A 66 -2.95 -2.27 6.79
N CYS A 67 -3.57 -1.25 6.23
CA CYS A 67 -4.62 -1.37 5.24
C CYS A 67 -4.00 -1.34 3.84
N VAL A 68 -4.31 -2.37 3.04
CA VAL A 68 -3.90 -2.46 1.63
C VAL A 68 -5.10 -2.14 0.76
N LEU A 69 -4.96 -1.14 -0.10
CA LEU A 69 -6.01 -0.67 -1.01
C LEU A 69 -5.55 -0.85 -2.45
N LEU A 70 -6.51 -1.07 -3.36
CA LEU A 70 -6.36 -0.93 -4.80
C LEU A 70 -7.05 0.35 -5.22
N SER A 71 -6.30 1.26 -5.83
CA SER A 71 -6.82 2.42 -6.55
C SER A 71 -6.84 2.10 -8.03
N GLU A 72 -7.98 2.22 -8.69
CA GLU A 72 -8.14 1.96 -10.13
C GLU A 72 -9.10 3.01 -10.73
N GLY A 73 -8.57 3.91 -11.57
CA GLY A 73 -9.30 5.08 -12.04
C GLY A 73 -9.79 5.95 -10.88
N ASP A 74 -11.11 6.12 -10.77
CA ASP A 74 -11.78 6.86 -9.69
C ASP A 74 -12.18 5.97 -8.49
N ASP A 75 -11.97 4.66 -8.58
CA ASP A 75 -12.38 3.70 -7.56
C ASP A 75 -11.25 3.34 -6.60
N ILE A 76 -11.60 3.20 -5.30
CA ILE A 76 -10.70 2.70 -4.27
C ILE A 76 -11.36 1.50 -3.57
N THR A 77 -10.71 0.35 -3.65
CA THR A 77 -11.17 -0.90 -3.03
C THR A 77 -10.21 -1.32 -1.90
N CYS A 78 -10.75 -1.58 -0.71
CA CYS A 78 -9.98 -2.19 0.37
C CYS A 78 -9.79 -3.69 0.13
N LEU A 79 -8.53 -4.12 0.03
CA LEU A 79 -8.16 -5.52 -0.18
C LEU A 79 -7.99 -6.29 1.14
N GLY A 80 -7.72 -5.56 2.23
CA GLY A 80 -7.65 -6.11 3.58
C GLY A 80 -6.82 -5.25 4.53
N CYS A 81 -7.06 -5.44 5.84
CA CYS A 81 -6.27 -4.86 6.91
C CYS A 81 -5.55 -5.97 7.68
N VAL A 82 -4.25 -5.82 7.90
CA VAL A 82 -3.40 -6.82 8.56
C VAL A 82 -2.46 -6.17 9.56
N ALA A 83 -2.09 -6.87 10.62
CA ALA A 83 -1.24 -6.30 11.66
C ALA A 83 0.21 -6.12 11.21
N GLU A 84 0.73 -7.05 10.41
CA GLU A 84 2.17 -7.20 10.15
C GLU A 84 2.55 -6.87 8.69
N PRO A 85 3.74 -6.27 8.45
CA PRO A 85 4.23 -5.95 7.11
C PRO A 85 4.27 -7.15 6.16
N ASP A 86 4.67 -8.33 6.64
CA ASP A 86 4.78 -9.54 5.80
C ASP A 86 3.41 -9.98 5.26
N ALA A 87 2.36 -9.86 6.06
CA ALA A 87 1.00 -10.14 5.62
C ALA A 87 0.53 -9.10 4.60
N ALA A 88 0.92 -7.84 4.75
CA ALA A 88 0.59 -6.78 3.79
C ALA A 88 1.31 -7.03 2.45
N LEU A 89 2.57 -7.45 2.48
CA LEU A 89 3.34 -7.83 1.29
C LEU A 89 2.70 -9.01 0.55
N ALA A 90 2.19 -10.02 1.28
CA ALA A 90 1.47 -11.13 0.67
C ALA A 90 0.17 -10.67 -0.03
N LEU A 91 -0.56 -9.73 0.57
CA LEU A 91 -1.74 -9.12 -0.06
C LEU A 91 -1.38 -8.32 -1.31
N LEU A 92 -0.32 -7.51 -1.25
CA LEU A 92 0.19 -6.72 -2.38
C LEU A 92 0.61 -7.62 -3.55
N ALA A 93 1.39 -8.68 -3.29
CA ALA A 93 1.82 -9.63 -4.31
C ALA A 93 0.61 -10.34 -4.96
N ARG A 94 -0.37 -10.76 -4.15
CA ARG A 94 -1.59 -11.40 -4.65
C ARG A 94 -2.39 -10.44 -5.54
N ALA A 95 -2.55 -9.19 -5.12
CA ALA A 95 -3.28 -8.17 -5.87
C ALA A 95 -2.57 -7.85 -7.21
N ALA A 96 -1.25 -7.67 -7.18
CA ALA A 96 -0.41 -7.47 -8.36
C ALA A 96 -0.63 -8.56 -9.42
N GLY A 97 -0.58 -9.84 -9.01
CA GLY A 97 -0.77 -10.98 -9.91
C GLY A 97 -2.22 -11.29 -10.31
N GLN A 98 -3.22 -10.70 -9.64
CA GLN A 98 -4.63 -10.83 -10.02
C GLN A 98 -5.02 -9.80 -11.07
N HIS A 99 -4.58 -8.55 -10.91
CA HIS A 99 -4.88 -7.47 -11.87
C HIS A 99 -4.30 -7.74 -13.26
N GLN A 100 -3.09 -8.33 -13.33
CA GLN A 100 -2.48 -8.75 -14.60
C GLN A 100 -3.34 -9.73 -15.42
N ARG A 101 -4.20 -10.52 -14.77
CA ARG A 101 -5.03 -11.54 -15.44
C ARG A 101 -6.34 -10.99 -16.00
N HIS A 102 -6.75 -9.78 -15.62
CA HIS A 102 -7.95 -9.14 -16.14
C HIS A 102 -7.64 -8.04 -17.17
N ALA A 103 -6.40 -7.54 -17.20
CA ALA A 103 -5.96 -6.51 -18.15
C ALA A 103 -5.37 -7.05 -19.47
N ALA A 104 -5.29 -8.38 -19.64
CA ALA A 104 -4.78 -9.07 -20.83
C ALA A 104 -5.91 -9.74 -21.62
#